data_AF-A0A0P8Y986-F1
#
_entry.id   AF-A0A0P8Y986-F1
#
_cell.length_a   1.000
_cell.length_b   1.000
_cell.length_c   1.000
_cell.angle_alpha   90.00
_cell.angle_beta   90.00
_cell.angle_gamma   90.00
#
_symmetry.space_group_name_H-M   'P 1'
#
loop_
_entity.id
_entity.type
_entity.pdbx_description
1 polymer ?
#
loop_
_entity_poly.entity_id
_entity_poly.type
_entity_poly.pdbx_seq_one_letter_code
_entity_poly.pdbx_strand_id
1 'polypeptide(L)'
;MKKMLKNMYIDDGFVMTGYLLVSIFVLIAYLITVAFNYGEFDFMVYKNTYMYYMLFQFMVFSISLLHIKVEKSIAPLDCFKSLMKIVFLSMANIPLLLVIFIAGNMESFNFMVPLAMQSIFGMAVIVLRQWLLMEEKTSEHSGYISHFLVFFINILSLGFLYMYYVHSKSVITTFYDKRIPLIFFLNPLLSIGGYINTEITGYTQLGMLPVVWYCAFWCGCVILSMVILRFKYKKGEAT
;
A
#
# COMPACT_ATOMS: atom_id res chain seq x y z
N MET A 1 -3.51 27.56 -24.11
CA MET A 1 -3.01 26.22 -23.70
C MET A 1 -2.96 26.00 -22.18
N LYS A 2 -2.42 26.89 -21.32
CA LYS A 2 -2.32 26.68 -19.86
C LYS A 2 -3.64 26.42 -19.10
N LYS A 3 -4.79 26.88 -19.60
CA LYS A 3 -6.11 26.58 -19.00
C LYS A 3 -6.72 25.25 -19.46
N MET A 4 -6.30 24.71 -20.60
CA MET A 4 -6.89 23.50 -21.19
C MET A 4 -6.28 22.20 -20.63
N LEU A 5 -5.03 22.26 -20.16
CA LEU A 5 -4.38 21.17 -19.42
C LEU A 5 -4.88 21.02 -17.97
N LYS A 6 -5.67 21.97 -17.46
CA LYS A 6 -6.03 22.01 -16.03
C LYS A 6 -7.03 20.92 -15.62
N ASN A 7 -7.72 20.31 -16.59
CA ASN A 7 -8.81 19.35 -16.35
C ASN A 7 -8.72 18.08 -17.22
N MET A 8 -7.52 17.55 -17.50
CA MET A 8 -7.44 16.14 -17.90
C MET A 8 -7.73 15.30 -16.66
N TYR A 9 -9.01 15.06 -16.41
CA TYR A 9 -9.47 14.14 -15.39
C TYR A 9 -9.21 12.73 -15.87
N ILE A 10 -8.28 12.06 -15.20
CA ILE A 10 -8.06 10.63 -15.37
C ILE A 10 -9.25 9.92 -14.72
N ASP A 11 -9.94 9.08 -15.49
CA ASP A 11 -11.04 8.26 -14.97
C ASP A 11 -10.51 7.20 -13.98
N ASP A 12 -11.30 6.87 -12.96
CA ASP A 12 -10.92 5.85 -11.98
C ASP A 12 -10.67 4.50 -12.65
N GLY A 13 -11.44 4.17 -13.69
CA GLY A 13 -11.23 2.98 -14.50
C GLY A 13 -9.86 2.98 -15.16
N PHE A 14 -9.43 4.12 -15.71
CA PHE A 14 -8.09 4.25 -16.31
C PHE A 14 -6.98 4.06 -15.27
N VAL A 15 -7.13 4.61 -14.06
CA VAL A 15 -6.16 4.41 -12.96
C VAL A 15 -6.07 2.92 -12.59
N MET A 16 -7.22 2.26 -12.41
CA MET A 16 -7.28 0.83 -12.07
C MET A 16 -6.69 -0.05 -13.17
N THR A 17 -7.01 0.22 -14.44
CA THR A 17 -6.45 -0.51 -15.59
C THR A 17 -4.96 -0.28 -15.71
N GLY A 18 -4.48 0.96 -15.60
CA GLY A 18 -3.05 1.28 -15.64
C GLY A 18 -2.27 0.58 -14.53
N TYR A 19 -2.81 0.61 -13.31
CA TYR A 19 -2.28 -0.12 -12.17
C TYR A 19 -2.11 -1.63 -12.46
N LEU A 20 -3.16 -2.27 -12.99
CA LEU A 20 -3.13 -3.69 -13.33
C LEU A 20 -2.16 -4.00 -14.46
N LEU A 21 -2.13 -3.17 -15.52
CA LEU A 21 -1.21 -3.36 -16.64
C LEU A 21 0.25 -3.30 -16.19
N VAL A 22 0.62 -2.28 -15.41
CA VAL A 22 1.98 -2.18 -14.86
C VAL A 22 2.33 -3.40 -14.01
N SER A 23 1.39 -3.85 -13.18
CA SER A 23 1.59 -5.04 -12.33
C SER A 23 1.76 -6.32 -13.16
N ILE A 24 0.96 -6.49 -14.22
CA ILE A 24 1.06 -7.62 -15.15
C ILE A 24 2.40 -7.61 -15.90
N PHE A 25 2.80 -6.47 -16.46
CA PHE A 25 4.07 -6.38 -17.19
C PHE A 25 5.26 -6.74 -16.31
N VAL A 26 5.26 -6.26 -15.07
CA VAL A 26 6.32 -6.54 -14.11
C VAL A 26 6.30 -8.01 -13.69
N LEU A 27 5.13 -8.60 -13.44
CA LEU A 27 5.02 -10.03 -13.16
C LEU A 27 5.56 -10.88 -14.32
N ILE A 28 5.18 -10.57 -15.56
CA ILE A 28 5.66 -11.28 -16.75
C ILE A 28 7.18 -11.15 -16.86
N ALA A 29 7.73 -9.95 -16.70
CA ALA A 29 9.17 -9.72 -16.73
C ALA A 29 9.91 -10.56 -15.67
N TYR A 30 9.34 -10.66 -14.46
CA TYR A 30 9.89 -11.51 -13.40
C TYR A 30 9.83 -12.99 -13.77
N LEU A 31 8.68 -13.50 -14.22
CA LEU A 31 8.53 -14.91 -14.58
C LEU A 31 9.46 -15.32 -15.73
N ILE A 32 9.64 -14.45 -16.73
CA ILE A 32 10.64 -14.61 -17.80
C ILE A 32 12.04 -14.68 -17.20
N THR A 33 12.40 -13.73 -16.34
CA THR A 33 13.73 -13.69 -15.70
C THR A 33 14.01 -14.97 -14.92
N VAL A 34 13.03 -15.49 -14.19
CA VAL A 34 13.15 -16.75 -13.45
C VAL A 34 13.33 -17.92 -14.42
N ALA A 35 12.49 -18.03 -15.44
CA ALA A 35 12.52 -19.13 -16.40
C ALA A 35 13.82 -19.21 -17.22
N PHE A 36 14.45 -18.07 -17.54
CA PHE A 36 15.65 -18.04 -18.37
C PHE A 36 16.97 -18.03 -17.58
N ASN A 37 17.01 -17.49 -16.36
CA ASN A 37 18.27 -17.35 -15.60
C ASN A 37 18.49 -18.45 -14.55
N TYR A 38 17.44 -19.15 -14.12
CA TYR A 38 17.55 -20.26 -13.17
C TYR A 38 17.19 -21.54 -13.91
N GLY A 39 18.21 -22.23 -14.41
CA GLY A 39 18.04 -23.50 -15.14
C GLY A 39 17.49 -24.66 -14.29
N GLU A 40 17.40 -24.47 -12.98
CA GLU A 40 16.81 -25.40 -12.02
C GLU A 40 15.74 -24.69 -11.18
N PHE A 41 14.70 -25.42 -10.80
CA PHE A 41 13.59 -24.90 -10.01
C PHE A 41 14.02 -24.64 -8.56
N ASP A 42 14.23 -23.36 -8.21
CA ASP A 42 14.56 -22.93 -6.84
C ASP A 42 13.38 -22.22 -6.16
N PHE A 43 12.79 -22.87 -5.17
CA PHE A 43 11.71 -22.33 -4.33
C PHE A 43 12.08 -20.99 -3.67
N MET A 44 13.34 -20.77 -3.31
CA MET A 44 13.78 -19.55 -2.66
C MET A 44 13.70 -18.35 -3.62
N VAL A 45 13.91 -18.56 -4.92
CA VAL A 45 13.74 -17.52 -5.94
C VAL A 45 12.29 -17.07 -6.03
N TYR A 46 11.33 -18.00 -6.00
CA TYR A 46 9.90 -17.67 -6.01
C TYR A 46 9.44 -16.94 -4.74
N LYS A 47 9.94 -17.35 -3.57
CA LYS A 47 9.70 -16.66 -2.29
C LYS A 47 10.19 -15.21 -2.33
N ASN A 48 11.42 -15.00 -2.79
CA ASN A 48 11.97 -13.65 -2.96
C ASN A 48 11.20 -12.85 -4.02
N THR A 49 10.78 -13.49 -5.12
CA THR A 49 9.96 -12.88 -6.17
C THR A 49 8.63 -12.38 -5.61
N TYR A 50 7.95 -13.19 -4.78
CA TYR A 50 6.73 -12.76 -4.10
C TYR A 50 6.96 -11.52 -3.23
N MET A 51 8.02 -11.49 -2.42
CA MET A 51 8.37 -10.33 -1.60
C MET A 51 8.59 -9.07 -2.46
N TYR A 52 9.44 -9.15 -3.48
CA TYR A 52 9.73 -8.00 -4.36
C TYR A 52 8.50 -7.55 -5.14
N TYR A 53 7.70 -8.49 -5.63
CA TYR A 53 6.46 -8.20 -6.33
C TYR A 53 5.48 -7.47 -5.42
N MET A 54 5.27 -7.93 -4.18
CA MET A 54 4.39 -7.26 -3.21
C MET A 54 4.86 -5.84 -2.87
N LEU A 55 6.16 -5.64 -2.65
CA LEU A 55 6.72 -4.31 -2.37
C LEU A 55 6.56 -3.37 -3.58
N PHE A 56 6.83 -3.86 -4.78
CA PHE A 56 6.63 -3.11 -6.01
C PHE A 56 5.15 -2.75 -6.22
N GLN A 57 4.28 -3.73 -6.09
CA GLN A 57 2.84 -3.60 -6.24
C GLN A 57 2.28 -2.59 -5.22
N PHE A 58 2.79 -2.57 -3.98
CA PHE A 58 2.44 -1.54 -3.00
C PHE A 58 2.87 -0.13 -3.43
N MET A 59 4.06 0.03 -4.02
CA MET A 59 4.51 1.33 -4.54
C MET A 59 3.59 1.82 -5.67
N VAL A 60 3.27 0.96 -6.65
CA VAL A 60 2.35 1.31 -7.73
C VAL A 60 0.96 1.61 -7.18
N PHE A 61 0.47 0.82 -6.22
CA PHE A 61 -0.80 1.06 -5.54
C PHE A 61 -0.82 2.45 -4.89
N SER A 62 0.24 2.78 -4.15
CA SER A 62 0.38 4.07 -3.48
C SER A 62 0.34 5.25 -4.45
N ILE A 63 0.97 5.12 -5.62
CA ILE A 63 0.89 6.13 -6.69
C ILE A 63 -0.54 6.20 -7.24
N SER A 64 -1.18 5.06 -7.50
CA SER A 64 -2.56 5.01 -8.00
C SER A 64 -3.55 5.71 -7.06
N LEU A 65 -3.38 5.58 -5.74
CA LEU A 65 -4.22 6.28 -4.75
C LEU A 65 -4.27 7.80 -4.95
N LEU A 66 -3.18 8.40 -5.41
CA LEU A 66 -3.09 9.84 -5.66
C LEU A 66 -3.97 10.30 -6.82
N HIS A 67 -4.24 9.38 -7.76
CA HIS A 67 -5.01 9.65 -8.97
C HIS A 67 -6.48 9.22 -8.87
N ILE A 68 -6.84 8.41 -7.87
CA ILE A 68 -8.25 8.07 -7.62
C ILE A 68 -9.05 9.34 -7.32
N LYS A 69 -10.23 9.46 -7.93
CA LYS A 69 -11.15 10.58 -7.71
C LYS A 69 -11.81 10.43 -6.34
N VAL A 70 -11.59 11.46 -5.51
CA VAL A 70 -12.26 11.62 -4.22
C VAL A 70 -13.33 12.71 -4.37
N GLU A 71 -14.56 12.37 -4.02
CA GLU A 71 -15.69 13.29 -4.12
C GLU A 71 -15.63 14.33 -3.00
N LYS A 72 -15.87 15.61 -3.34
CA LYS A 72 -16.00 16.71 -2.36
C LYS A 72 -17.41 16.71 -1.73
N SER A 73 -17.88 15.53 -1.34
CA SER A 73 -19.18 15.33 -0.71
C SER A 73 -19.00 14.91 0.73
N ILE A 74 -19.87 15.45 1.60
CA ILE A 74 -19.92 15.12 3.02
C ILE A 74 -20.82 13.89 3.28
N ALA A 75 -21.53 13.41 2.26
CA ALA A 75 -22.41 12.26 2.40
C ALA A 75 -21.61 10.99 2.77
N PRO A 76 -22.03 10.23 3.80
CA PRO A 76 -21.39 8.97 4.19
C PRO A 76 -21.29 7.95 3.04
N LEU A 77 -22.26 7.97 2.12
CA LEU A 77 -22.31 7.09 0.96
C LEU A 77 -21.11 7.30 0.02
N ASP A 78 -20.67 8.55 -0.17
CA ASP A 78 -19.59 8.88 -1.10
C ASP A 78 -18.21 8.55 -0.50
N CYS A 79 -18.09 8.67 0.83
CA CYS A 79 -16.96 8.12 1.58
C CYS A 79 -16.90 6.58 1.41
N PHE A 80 -18.02 5.89 1.62
CA PHE A 80 -18.08 4.44 1.47
C PHE A 80 -17.71 3.97 0.06
N LYS A 81 -18.22 4.63 -0.99
CA LYS A 81 -17.83 4.34 -2.39
C LYS A 81 -16.32 4.48 -2.58
N SER A 82 -15.73 5.55 -2.03
CA SER A 82 -14.29 5.79 -2.13
C SER A 82 -13.47 4.72 -1.41
N LEU A 83 -13.92 4.24 -0.24
CA LEU A 83 -13.30 3.12 0.47
C LEU A 83 -13.40 1.81 -0.32
N MET A 84 -14.55 1.53 -0.94
CA MET A 84 -14.74 0.32 -1.75
C MET A 84 -13.79 0.28 -2.95
N LYS A 85 -13.52 1.42 -3.60
CA LYS A 85 -12.51 1.50 -4.67
C LYS A 85 -11.13 1.00 -4.21
N ILE A 86 -10.75 1.30 -2.96
CA ILE A 86 -9.47 0.86 -2.40
C ILE A 86 -9.43 -0.64 -2.17
N VAL A 87 -10.52 -1.20 -1.64
CA VAL A 87 -10.64 -2.65 -1.46
C VAL A 87 -10.57 -3.37 -2.79
N PHE A 88 -11.32 -2.90 -3.80
CA PHE A 88 -11.27 -3.48 -5.14
C PHE A 88 -9.88 -3.40 -5.76
N LEU A 89 -9.21 -2.24 -5.66
CA LEU A 89 -7.87 -2.07 -6.20
C LEU A 89 -6.85 -3.01 -5.53
N SER A 90 -6.95 -3.23 -4.22
CA SER A 90 -6.08 -4.18 -3.49
C SER A 90 -6.39 -5.62 -3.89
N MET A 91 -7.67 -6.01 -3.92
CA MET A 91 -8.09 -7.36 -4.28
C MET A 91 -7.84 -7.73 -5.74
N ALA A 92 -7.74 -6.75 -6.63
CA ALA A 92 -7.43 -7.00 -8.04
C ALA A 92 -6.05 -7.66 -8.25
N ASN A 93 -5.18 -7.68 -7.23
CA ASN A 93 -3.90 -8.39 -7.26
C ASN A 93 -4.01 -9.89 -6.99
N ILE A 94 -5.12 -10.37 -6.43
CA ILE A 94 -5.27 -11.78 -6.03
C ILE A 94 -4.95 -12.72 -7.20
N PRO A 95 -5.49 -12.53 -8.42
CA PRO A 95 -5.14 -13.39 -9.56
C PRO A 95 -3.65 -13.38 -9.89
N LEU A 96 -2.99 -12.22 -9.79
CA LEU A 96 -1.57 -12.07 -10.10
C LEU A 96 -0.70 -12.77 -9.04
N LEU A 97 -1.08 -12.69 -7.77
CA LEU A 97 -0.40 -13.39 -6.68
C LEU A 97 -0.57 -14.90 -6.79
N LEU A 98 -1.77 -15.37 -7.15
CA LEU A 98 -2.02 -16.79 -7.38
C LEU A 98 -1.13 -17.36 -8.48
N VAL A 99 -0.83 -16.60 -9.54
CA VAL A 99 0.12 -17.03 -10.57
C VAL A 99 1.51 -17.30 -9.98
N ILE A 100 2.01 -16.43 -9.10
CA ILE A 100 3.32 -16.64 -8.44
C ILE A 100 3.27 -17.88 -7.56
N PHE A 101 2.17 -18.09 -6.83
CA PHE A 101 2.00 -19.21 -5.90
C PHE A 101 1.91 -20.54 -6.64
N ILE A 102 1.16 -20.59 -7.74
CA ILE A 102 1.03 -21.77 -8.60
C ILE A 102 2.37 -22.07 -9.27
N ALA A 103 3.03 -21.05 -9.83
CA ALA A 103 4.32 -21.23 -10.51
C ALA A 103 5.44 -21.65 -9.54
N GLY A 104 5.42 -21.15 -8.30
CA GLY A 104 6.44 -21.45 -7.29
C GLY A 104 6.09 -22.56 -6.31
N ASN A 105 4.93 -23.21 -6.47
CA ASN A 105 4.38 -24.21 -5.55
C ASN A 105 4.44 -23.77 -4.06
N MET A 106 3.97 -22.56 -3.77
CA MET A 106 4.03 -21.94 -2.44
C MET A 106 2.72 -22.13 -1.67
N GLU A 107 2.57 -23.24 -0.96
CA GLU A 107 1.31 -23.59 -0.27
C GLU A 107 1.08 -22.86 1.07
N SER A 108 2.12 -22.27 1.68
CA SER A 108 2.08 -21.84 3.09
C SER A 108 2.06 -20.33 3.36
N PHE A 109 2.17 -19.47 2.34
CA PHE A 109 2.24 -18.02 2.53
C PHE A 109 0.85 -17.39 2.60
N ASN A 110 0.64 -16.48 3.53
CA ASN A 110 -0.63 -15.78 3.67
C ASN A 110 -0.58 -14.39 3.01
N PHE A 111 -0.88 -14.35 1.72
CA PHE A 111 -0.94 -13.10 0.96
C PHE A 111 -2.10 -12.18 1.37
N MET A 112 -3.09 -12.65 2.15
CA MET A 112 -4.22 -11.81 2.58
C MET A 112 -3.79 -10.76 3.59
N VAL A 113 -2.80 -11.04 4.44
CA VAL A 113 -2.32 -10.08 5.45
C VAL A 113 -1.70 -8.84 4.79
N PRO A 114 -0.74 -8.97 3.84
CA PRO A 114 -0.24 -7.83 3.07
C PRO A 114 -1.32 -7.04 2.33
N LEU A 115 -2.29 -7.72 1.70
CA LEU A 115 -3.39 -7.05 0.99
C LEU A 115 -4.32 -6.28 1.95
N ALA A 116 -4.58 -6.82 3.15
CA ALA A 116 -5.34 -6.14 4.19
C ALA A 116 -4.59 -4.89 4.68
N MET A 117 -3.28 -5.01 4.96
CA MET A 117 -2.43 -3.89 5.38
C MET A 117 -2.39 -2.77 4.33
N GLN A 118 -2.26 -3.15 3.05
CA GLN A 118 -2.33 -2.22 1.93
C GLN A 118 -3.68 -1.51 1.85
N SER A 119 -4.77 -2.25 2.03
CA SER A 119 -6.13 -1.69 1.99
C SER A 119 -6.33 -0.68 3.11
N ILE A 120 -5.92 -1.02 4.34
CA ILE A 120 -6.00 -0.12 5.51
C ILE A 120 -5.24 1.18 5.27
N PHE A 121 -4.02 1.10 4.72
CA PHE A 121 -3.26 2.30 4.37
C PHE A 121 -3.95 3.13 3.29
N GLY A 122 -4.44 2.49 2.23
CA GLY A 122 -5.15 3.19 1.17
C GLY A 122 -6.41 3.88 1.68
N MET A 123 -7.16 3.24 2.57
CA MET A 123 -8.31 3.85 3.24
C MET A 123 -7.89 5.08 4.05
N ALA A 124 -6.81 5.00 4.83
CA ALA A 124 -6.33 6.13 5.61
C ALA A 124 -5.97 7.33 4.73
N VAL A 125 -5.27 7.10 3.61
CA VAL A 125 -4.90 8.16 2.66
C VAL A 125 -6.14 8.80 2.02
N ILE A 126 -7.13 8.00 1.60
CA ILE A 126 -8.35 8.51 0.97
C ILE A 126 -9.20 9.31 1.95
N VAL A 127 -9.42 8.81 3.17
CA VAL A 127 -10.22 9.54 4.17
C VAL A 127 -9.52 10.83 4.58
N LEU A 128 -8.19 10.81 4.74
CA LEU A 128 -7.41 12.03 4.97
C LEU A 128 -7.58 13.04 3.83
N ARG A 129 -7.51 12.59 2.57
CA ARG A 129 -7.70 13.46 1.40
C ARG A 129 -9.12 14.03 1.35
N GLN A 130 -10.14 13.23 1.65
CA GLN A 130 -11.53 13.69 1.73
C GLN A 130 -11.69 14.76 2.82
N TRP A 131 -11.07 14.56 3.98
CA TRP A 131 -11.04 15.55 5.04
C TRP A 131 -10.36 16.86 4.62
N LEU A 132 -9.19 16.78 3.98
CA LEU A 132 -8.47 17.96 3.47
C LEU A 132 -9.24 18.73 2.39
N LEU A 133 -10.03 18.03 1.56
CA LEU A 133 -10.89 18.63 0.54
C LEU A 133 -12.07 19.41 1.12
N MET A 134 -12.55 19.03 2.31
CA MET A 134 -13.66 19.72 2.99
C MET A 134 -13.25 20.97 3.73
N GLU A 135 -11.99 21.09 4.10
CA GLU A 135 -11.48 22.25 4.82
C GLU A 135 -11.13 23.34 3.79
N GLU A 136 -11.83 24.47 3.83
CA GLU A 136 -11.70 25.54 2.82
C GLU A 136 -10.24 25.94 2.61
N LYS A 137 -9.51 26.15 3.71
CA LYS A 137 -8.10 26.57 3.71
C LYS A 137 -7.16 25.55 3.06
N THR A 138 -7.45 24.26 3.18
CA THR A 138 -6.59 23.19 2.65
C THR A 138 -7.11 22.58 1.36
N SER A 139 -8.32 22.91 0.92
CA SER A 139 -8.97 22.29 -0.23
C SER A 139 -8.15 22.43 -1.52
N GLU A 140 -7.59 23.61 -1.78
CA GLU A 140 -6.72 23.90 -2.92
C GLU A 140 -5.38 23.13 -2.85
N HIS A 141 -4.91 22.82 -1.65
CA HIS A 141 -3.62 22.17 -1.39
C HIS A 141 -3.75 20.67 -1.10
N SER A 142 -4.97 20.15 -0.99
CA SER A 142 -5.28 18.77 -0.60
C SER A 142 -4.54 17.75 -1.47
N GLY A 143 -4.54 17.95 -2.78
CA GLY A 143 -3.78 17.14 -3.74
C GLY A 143 -2.29 17.16 -3.41
N TYR A 144 -1.68 18.34 -3.28
CA TYR A 144 -0.26 18.49 -2.96
C TYR A 144 0.11 17.82 -1.64
N ILE A 145 -0.69 18.02 -0.57
CA ILE A 145 -0.44 17.42 0.75
C ILE A 145 -0.50 15.89 0.67
N SER A 146 -1.52 15.33 0.01
CA SER A 146 -1.62 13.88 -0.18
C SER A 146 -0.45 13.32 -1.00
N HIS A 147 -0.05 14.01 -2.07
CA HIS A 147 1.11 13.61 -2.88
C HIS A 147 2.40 13.63 -2.05
N PHE A 148 2.64 14.71 -1.29
CA PHE A 148 3.80 14.84 -0.43
C PHE A 148 3.83 13.73 0.63
N LEU A 149 2.70 13.44 1.28
CA LEU A 149 2.60 12.38 2.29
C LEU A 149 2.92 11.00 1.70
N VAL A 150 2.30 10.62 0.59
CA VAL A 150 2.53 9.32 -0.04
C VAL A 150 3.96 9.21 -0.58
N PHE A 151 4.48 10.27 -1.20
CA PHE A 151 5.85 10.32 -1.68
C PHE A 151 6.86 10.19 -0.53
N PHE A 152 6.65 10.92 0.56
CA PHE A 152 7.50 10.87 1.74
C PHE A 152 7.50 9.48 2.38
N ILE A 153 6.33 8.85 2.51
CA ILE A 153 6.23 7.48 3.00
C ILE A 153 7.01 6.53 2.10
N ASN A 154 6.82 6.58 0.78
CA ASN A 154 7.52 5.71 -0.17
C ASN A 154 9.05 5.93 -0.17
N ILE A 155 9.54 7.18 -0.13
CA ILE A 155 10.98 7.45 -0.08
C ILE A 155 11.57 6.98 1.24
N LEU A 156 10.93 7.30 2.37
CA LEU A 156 11.40 6.81 3.66
C LEU A 156 11.41 5.28 3.69
N SER A 157 10.38 4.64 3.15
CA SER A 157 10.34 3.19 3.00
C SER A 157 11.52 2.65 2.22
N LEU A 158 11.84 3.24 1.06
CA LEU A 158 12.98 2.82 0.23
C LEU A 158 14.30 3.07 0.94
N GLY A 159 14.45 4.20 1.63
CA GLY A 159 15.61 4.50 2.45
C GLY A 159 15.81 3.48 3.56
N PHE A 160 14.74 3.10 4.27
CA PHE A 160 14.81 2.07 5.30
C PHE A 160 15.06 0.67 4.73
N LEU A 161 14.45 0.33 3.59
CA LEU A 161 14.67 -0.94 2.92
C LEU A 161 16.11 -1.06 2.42
N TYR A 162 16.70 0.04 1.92
CA TYR A 162 18.11 0.12 1.54
C TYR A 162 19.03 -0.07 2.75
N MET A 163 18.78 0.66 3.85
CA MET A 163 19.55 0.50 5.09
C MET A 163 19.49 -0.94 5.60
N TYR A 164 18.32 -1.57 5.51
CA TYR A 164 18.14 -2.97 5.87
C TYR A 164 18.93 -3.90 4.94
N TYR A 165 18.84 -3.71 3.62
CA TYR A 165 19.62 -4.50 2.65
C TYR A 165 21.12 -4.42 2.92
N VAL A 166 21.66 -3.21 3.11
CA VAL A 166 23.09 -2.98 3.37
C VAL A 166 23.52 -3.61 4.69
N HIS A 167 22.69 -3.58 5.73
CA HIS A 167 23.04 -4.08 7.06
C HIS A 167 22.67 -5.55 7.31
N SER A 168 21.93 -6.19 6.41
CA SER A 168 21.53 -7.60 6.48
C SER A 168 22.71 -8.58 6.61
N LYS A 169 23.93 -8.18 6.21
CA LYS A 169 25.15 -9.00 6.34
C LYS A 169 25.93 -8.78 7.63
N SER A 170 25.75 -7.64 8.30
CA SER A 170 26.59 -7.26 9.46
C SER A 170 25.94 -7.61 10.80
N VAL A 171 24.64 -7.88 10.81
CA VAL A 171 23.89 -8.27 11.98
C VAL A 171 22.86 -9.30 11.50
N ILE A 172 22.65 -10.38 12.24
CA ILE A 172 21.49 -11.25 12.04
C ILE A 172 20.25 -10.44 12.44
N THR A 173 19.87 -9.48 11.61
CA THR A 173 18.68 -8.62 11.78
C THR A 173 17.64 -9.17 10.85
N THR A 174 16.64 -9.82 11.43
CA THR A 174 15.36 -9.96 10.73
C THR A 174 14.64 -8.62 10.71
N PHE A 175 13.75 -8.41 9.74
CA PHE A 175 12.96 -7.18 9.68
C PHE A 175 12.24 -6.87 11.00
N TYR A 176 11.79 -7.91 11.70
CA TYR A 176 11.14 -7.83 13.02
C TYR A 176 12.13 -8.10 14.16
N ASP A 177 13.19 -7.28 14.23
CA ASP A 177 14.19 -7.27 15.29
C ASP A 177 13.72 -6.44 16.49
N LYS A 178 13.90 -6.94 17.72
CA LYS A 178 13.52 -6.22 18.95
C LYS A 178 14.25 -4.90 19.14
N ARG A 179 15.39 -4.70 18.48
CA ARG A 179 16.17 -3.46 18.51
C ARG A 179 15.58 -2.36 17.63
N ILE A 180 14.71 -2.70 16.69
CA ILE A 180 14.03 -1.72 15.84
C ILE A 180 12.82 -1.19 16.59
N PRO A 181 12.73 0.14 16.86
CA PRO A 181 11.59 0.71 17.55
C PRO A 181 10.29 0.47 16.77
N LEU A 182 9.19 0.17 17.49
CA LEU A 182 7.92 -0.18 16.86
C LEU A 182 7.35 0.90 15.93
N ILE A 183 7.71 2.16 16.14
CA ILE A 183 7.29 3.30 15.31
C ILE A 183 7.74 3.19 13.85
N PHE A 184 8.84 2.48 13.56
CA PHE A 184 9.28 2.26 12.18
C PHE A 184 8.30 1.37 11.41
N PHE A 185 7.60 0.48 12.10
CA PHE A 185 6.56 -0.39 11.51
C PHE A 185 5.21 0.31 11.33
N LEU A 186 5.13 1.62 11.53
CA LEU A 186 4.04 2.41 10.96
C LEU A 186 4.19 2.54 9.44
N ASN A 187 5.41 2.37 8.92
CA ASN A 187 5.68 2.39 7.50
C ASN A 187 5.13 1.11 6.81
N PRO A 188 4.21 1.24 5.83
CA PRO A 188 3.59 0.10 5.17
C PRO A 188 4.56 -0.87 4.51
N LEU A 189 5.57 -0.37 3.79
CA LEU A 189 6.52 -1.22 3.09
C LEU A 189 7.41 -2.00 4.04
N LEU A 190 7.83 -1.40 5.17
CA LEU A 190 8.61 -2.12 6.18
C LEU A 190 7.80 -3.20 6.86
N SER A 191 6.53 -2.93 7.16
CA SER A 191 5.66 -3.90 7.82
C SER A 191 5.24 -5.02 6.88
N ILE A 192 4.91 -4.72 5.62
CA ILE A 192 4.59 -5.74 4.60
C ILE A 192 5.83 -6.58 4.29
N GLY A 193 6.96 -5.94 3.99
CA GLY A 193 8.22 -6.63 3.70
C GLY A 193 8.71 -7.45 4.90
N GLY A 194 8.56 -6.91 6.11
CA GLY A 194 8.90 -7.62 7.32
C GLY A 194 8.03 -8.84 7.58
N TYR A 195 6.71 -8.71 7.40
CA TYR A 195 5.80 -9.85 7.49
C TYR A 195 6.17 -10.95 6.48
N ILE A 196 6.32 -10.60 5.20
CA ILE A 196 6.67 -11.58 4.16
C ILE A 196 8.01 -12.23 4.47
N ASN A 197 9.03 -11.46 4.87
CA ASN A 197 10.32 -12.02 5.23
C ASN A 197 10.24 -12.99 6.42
N THR A 198 9.35 -12.75 7.40
CA THR A 198 9.13 -13.70 8.50
C THR A 198 8.50 -15.01 8.01
N GLU A 199 7.61 -14.97 7.01
CA GLU A 199 7.09 -16.18 6.38
C GLU A 199 8.16 -16.92 5.55
N ILE A 200 9.07 -16.18 4.89
CA ILE A 200 10.15 -16.78 4.09
C ILE A 200 11.18 -17.47 4.97
N THR A 201 11.64 -16.78 6.01
CA THR A 201 12.78 -17.20 6.85
C THR A 201 12.36 -18.03 8.06
N GLY A 202 11.08 -18.00 8.45
CA GLY A 202 10.58 -18.63 9.66
C GLY A 202 11.08 -18.00 10.97
N TYR A 203 11.90 -16.96 10.91
CA TYR A 203 12.48 -16.31 12.07
C TYR A 203 11.83 -14.96 12.35
N THR A 204 11.39 -14.76 13.59
CA THR A 204 10.85 -13.49 14.07
C THR A 204 11.14 -13.31 15.55
N GLN A 205 11.63 -12.13 15.96
CA GLN A 205 11.83 -11.82 17.38
C GLN A 205 10.63 -11.11 17.99
N LEU A 206 9.90 -10.33 17.19
CA LEU A 206 8.72 -9.57 17.61
C LEU A 206 7.39 -10.27 17.26
N GLY A 207 7.42 -11.42 16.57
CA GLY A 207 6.21 -12.12 16.15
C GLY A 207 5.33 -11.26 15.25
N MET A 208 4.02 -11.28 15.49
CA MET A 208 3.02 -10.48 14.77
C MET A 208 2.85 -9.05 15.32
N LEU A 209 3.59 -8.67 16.37
CA LEU A 209 3.43 -7.38 17.04
C LEU A 209 3.55 -6.18 16.07
N PRO A 210 4.51 -6.13 15.13
CA PRO A 210 4.60 -5.02 14.18
C PRO A 210 3.39 -4.88 13.26
N VAL A 211 2.78 -6.01 12.85
CA VAL A 211 1.55 -6.02 12.04
C VAL A 211 0.38 -5.49 12.85
N VAL A 212 0.23 -5.92 14.10
CA VAL A 212 -0.83 -5.43 15.00
C VAL A 212 -0.68 -3.93 15.24
N TRP A 213 0.56 -3.48 15.50
CA TRP A 213 0.87 -2.06 15.72
C TRP A 213 0.55 -1.20 14.50
N TYR A 214 0.96 -1.66 13.31
CA TYR A 214 0.62 -1.05 12.04
C TYR A 214 -0.89 -0.92 11.85
N CYS A 215 -1.63 -2.02 12.01
CA CYS A 215 -3.08 -2.05 11.83
C CYS A 215 -3.77 -1.13 12.82
N ALA A 216 -3.37 -1.16 14.10
CA ALA A 216 -3.95 -0.30 15.13
C ALA A 216 -3.78 1.18 14.81
N PHE A 217 -2.58 1.59 14.39
CA PHE A 217 -2.30 2.99 14.04
C PHE A 217 -3.13 3.46 12.85
N TRP A 218 -3.07 2.75 11.72
CA TRP A 218 -3.75 3.20 10.50
C TRP A 218 -5.28 3.08 10.58
N CYS A 219 -5.80 2.05 11.25
CA CYS A 219 -7.24 2.00 11.58
C CYS A 219 -7.64 3.15 12.50
N GLY A 220 -6.79 3.51 13.47
CA GLY A 220 -6.99 4.70 14.30
C GLY A 220 -7.08 5.98 13.47
N CYS A 221 -6.19 6.18 12.50
CA CYS A 221 -6.24 7.31 11.57
C CYS A 221 -7.53 7.33 10.75
N VAL A 222 -7.98 6.18 10.24
CA VAL A 222 -9.23 6.03 9.50
C VAL A 222 -10.43 6.41 10.37
N ILE A 223 -10.53 5.83 11.57
CA ILE A 223 -11.63 6.09 12.50
C ILE A 223 -11.67 7.57 12.91
N LEU A 224 -10.53 8.14 13.30
CA LEU A 224 -10.44 9.54 13.69
C LEU A 224 -10.89 10.46 12.55
N SER A 225 -10.41 10.20 11.33
CA SER A 225 -10.77 11.02 10.16
C SER A 225 -12.26 10.87 9.82
N MET A 226 -12.83 9.66 9.91
CA MET A 226 -14.27 9.43 9.71
C MET A 226 -15.13 10.14 10.77
N VAL A 227 -14.69 10.15 12.03
CA VAL A 227 -15.39 10.86 13.12
C VAL A 227 -15.41 12.36 12.84
N ILE A 228 -14.29 12.95 12.43
CA ILE A 228 -14.19 14.37 12.07
C ILE A 228 -15.13 14.70 10.90
N LEU A 229 -15.13 13.87 9.84
CA LEU A 229 -16.03 14.03 8.69
C LEU A 229 -17.51 14.01 9.12
N ARG A 230 -17.88 13.08 10.02
CA ARG A 230 -19.26 12.96 10.52
C ARG A 230 -19.69 14.18 11.34
N PHE A 231 -18.81 14.74 12.17
CA PHE A 231 -19.12 15.97 12.90
C PHE A 231 -19.34 17.16 11.97
N LYS A 232 -18.54 17.27 10.91
CA LYS A 232 -18.73 18.31 9.89
C LYS A 232 -20.03 18.14 9.10
N TYR A 233 -20.41 16.91 8.75
CA TYR A 233 -21.69 16.59 8.10
C TYR A 233 -22.88 17.14 8.89
N LYS A 234 -22.96 16.78 10.18
CA LYS A 234 -24.06 17.22 11.05
C LYS A 234 -24.13 18.74 11.20
N LYS A 235 -22.98 19.42 11.20
CA LYS A 235 -22.94 20.89 11.28
C LYS A 235 -23.44 21.54 9.98
N GLY A 236 -23.12 20.96 8.83
CA GLY A 236 -23.57 21.44 7.52
C GLY A 236 -25.06 21.23 7.25
N GLU A 237 -25.70 20.22 7.86
CA GLU A 237 -27.16 20.04 7.81
C GLU A 237 -27.93 20.99 8.73
N ALA A 238 -27.25 21.61 9.71
CA ALA A 238 -27.85 22.49 10.72
C ALA A 238 -27.83 23.98 10.34
N THR A 239 -27.30 24.32 9.15
CA THR A 239 -27.22 25.67 8.56
C THR A 239 -28.01 25.72 7.27
#